data_AF-A0A218Y3G2-F1
#
_entry.id   AF-A0A218Y3G2-F1
#
_cell.length_a   1.000
_cell.length_b   1.000
_cell.length_c   1.000
_cell.angle_alpha   90.00
_cell.angle_beta   90.00
_cell.angle_gamma   90.00
#
_symmetry.space_group_name_H-M   'P 1'
#
loop_
_entity.id
_entity.type
_entity.pdbx_description
1 polymer ?
#
loop_
_entity_poly.entity_id
_entity_poly.type
_entity_poly.pdbx_seq_one_letter_code
_entity_poly.pdbx_strand_id
1 'polypeptide(L)'
;MSDQIPSSSSPMDPYEFLKISPNPDGSLTRHSPLPSVPASESSSGAARSRDVLLDPAKQTFLRMFLPATHAANDTGKLPVVIYFHGGGFILFSVTSLPFHESCARLTAQLGAIVLSVEYCLAPEHRLPAAYYDAVDALNWLRDQARSGASGCDAWLWEHADFSRCASSVFS
;
A
#
# COMPACT_ATOMS: atom_id res chain seq x y z
N MET A 1 -15.39 48.16 25.54
CA MET A 1 -15.86 46.77 25.65
C MET A 1 -14.88 45.94 24.85
N SER A 2 -13.94 45.28 25.54
CA SER A 2 -12.92 44.43 24.92
C SER A 2 -13.43 43.00 24.99
N ASP A 3 -13.78 42.43 23.83
CA ASP A 3 -14.12 41.02 23.73
C ASP A 3 -12.82 40.19 23.80
N GLN A 4 -12.59 39.54 24.94
CA GLN A 4 -11.62 38.46 25.03
C GLN A 4 -12.28 37.17 24.52
N ILE A 5 -11.80 36.69 23.37
CA ILE A 5 -12.07 35.33 22.90
C ILE A 5 -11.29 34.37 23.80
N PRO A 6 -11.93 33.37 24.45
CA PRO A 6 -11.21 32.41 25.25
C PRO A 6 -10.44 31.45 24.34
N SER A 7 -9.11 31.62 24.27
CA SER A 7 -8.22 30.64 23.63
C SER A 7 -7.86 29.56 24.64
N SER A 8 -8.60 28.45 24.67
CA SER A 8 -8.16 27.26 25.42
C SER A 8 -8.48 25.98 24.67
N SER A 9 -7.61 25.63 23.71
CA SER A 9 -7.36 24.23 23.39
C SER A 9 -5.93 23.93 23.85
N SER A 10 -5.76 23.08 24.85
CA SER A 10 -4.45 22.51 25.16
C SER A 10 -3.86 21.94 23.87
N PRO A 11 -2.59 22.23 23.52
CA PRO A 11 -1.99 21.67 22.32
C PRO A 11 -1.98 20.15 22.44
N MET A 12 -2.62 19.47 21.49
CA MET A 12 -2.61 18.02 21.37
C MET A 12 -1.16 17.53 21.32
N ASP A 13 -0.79 16.58 22.18
CA ASP A 13 0.49 15.88 22.04
C ASP A 13 0.42 14.93 20.84
N PRO A 14 1.21 15.13 19.78
CA PRO A 14 1.17 14.28 18.60
C PRO A 14 1.63 12.84 18.88
N TYR A 15 2.51 12.61 19.86
CA TYR A 15 2.99 11.27 20.22
C TYR A 15 1.88 10.46 20.91
N GLU A 16 1.14 11.10 21.81
CA GLU A 16 -0.03 10.50 22.45
C GLU A 16 -1.14 10.24 21.42
N PHE A 17 -1.45 11.23 20.58
CA PHE A 17 -2.49 11.11 19.55
C PHE A 17 -2.21 9.98 18.57
N LEU A 18 -0.96 9.86 18.09
CA LEU A 18 -0.53 8.82 17.16
C LEU A 18 -0.15 7.51 17.84
N LYS A 19 -0.15 7.45 19.18
CA LYS A 19 0.24 6.28 19.99
C LYS A 19 1.65 5.76 19.64
N ILE A 20 2.59 6.68 19.50
CA ILE A 20 4.00 6.41 19.22
C ILE A 20 4.90 6.95 20.33
N SER A 21 6.08 6.37 20.49
CA SER A 21 7.09 6.90 21.41
C SER A 21 8.47 6.95 20.75
N PRO A 22 9.20 8.06 20.85
CA PRO A 22 10.58 8.14 20.40
C PRO A 22 11.49 7.32 21.31
N ASN A 23 12.38 6.56 20.69
CA ASN A 23 13.40 5.78 21.38
C ASN A 23 14.73 6.56 21.43
N PRO A 24 15.62 6.30 22.41
CA PRO A 24 16.92 6.98 22.51
C PRO A 24 17.84 6.79 21.30
N ASP A 25 17.66 5.71 20.55
CA ASP A 25 18.41 5.41 19.32
C ASP A 25 17.87 6.15 18.07
N GLY A 26 16.82 6.95 18.23
CA GLY A 26 16.18 7.70 17.15
C GLY A 26 15.08 6.93 16.40
N SER A 27 14.80 5.68 16.76
CA SER A 27 13.66 4.89 16.23
C SER A 27 12.32 5.25 16.89
N LEU A 28 11.22 4.69 16.39
CA LEU A 28 9.88 4.84 17.01
C LEU A 28 9.32 3.51 17.47
N THR A 29 8.84 3.47 18.71
CA THR A 29 7.93 2.41 19.18
C THR A 29 6.50 2.75 18.79
N ARG A 30 5.78 1.81 18.17
CA ARG A 30 4.40 1.97 17.68
C ARG A 30 3.48 1.07 18.51
N HIS A 31 2.75 1.64 19.47
CA HIS A 31 2.13 0.89 20.57
C HIS A 31 0.78 0.23 20.25
N SER A 32 0.06 0.75 19.24
CA SER A 32 -1.28 0.29 18.90
C SER A 32 -1.36 -0.03 17.41
N PRO A 33 -0.67 -1.09 16.96
CA PRO A 33 -0.74 -1.48 15.56
C PRO A 33 -2.20 -1.81 15.20
N LEU A 34 -2.62 -1.38 14.02
CA LEU A 34 -3.90 -1.81 13.47
C LEU A 34 -3.88 -3.33 13.29
N PRO A 35 -5.04 -4.01 13.35
CA PRO A 35 -5.11 -5.43 13.00
C PRO A 35 -4.49 -5.67 11.62
N SER A 36 -3.70 -6.73 11.50
CA SER A 36 -3.11 -7.14 10.22
C SER A 36 -3.94 -8.26 9.59
N VAL A 37 -4.07 -8.21 8.26
CA VAL A 37 -4.77 -9.22 7.46
C VAL A 37 -3.73 -10.00 6.65
N PRO A 38 -3.70 -11.34 6.69
CA PRO A 38 -2.83 -12.12 5.81
C PRO A 38 -3.33 -12.04 4.36
N ALA A 39 -2.42 -12.20 3.40
CA ALA A 39 -2.83 -12.37 2.01
C ALA A 39 -3.67 -13.65 1.86
N SER A 40 -4.65 -13.62 0.96
CA SER A 40 -5.56 -14.74 0.75
C SER A 40 -6.04 -14.77 -0.69
N GLU A 41 -5.83 -15.91 -1.36
CA GLU A 41 -6.31 -16.15 -2.71
C GLU A 41 -7.77 -16.64 -2.76
N SER A 42 -8.47 -16.66 -1.62
CA SER A 42 -9.88 -17.02 -1.54
C SER A 42 -10.75 -16.06 -2.36
N SER A 43 -11.72 -16.60 -3.09
CA SER A 43 -12.73 -15.83 -3.81
C SER A 43 -13.94 -15.40 -2.94
N SER A 44 -13.90 -15.62 -1.62
CA SER A 44 -15.02 -15.35 -0.71
C SER A 44 -15.22 -13.87 -0.36
N GLY A 45 -14.34 -12.97 -0.80
CA GLY A 45 -14.35 -11.54 -0.49
C GLY A 45 -14.44 -10.64 -1.73
N ALA A 46 -14.13 -9.35 -1.57
CA ALA A 46 -14.11 -8.39 -2.68
C ALA A 46 -12.94 -8.63 -3.66
N ALA A 47 -11.81 -9.10 -3.13
CA ALA A 47 -10.59 -9.34 -3.91
C ALA A 47 -9.82 -10.54 -3.35
N ARG A 48 -9.16 -11.26 -4.25
CA ARG A 48 -8.04 -12.15 -3.94
C ARG A 48 -6.79 -11.30 -3.74
N SER A 49 -5.89 -11.72 -2.86
CA SER A 49 -4.66 -11.00 -2.56
C SER A 49 -3.46 -11.92 -2.39
N ARG A 50 -2.28 -11.44 -2.80
CA ARG A 50 -0.99 -12.11 -2.62
C ARG A 50 0.15 -11.11 -2.45
N ASP A 51 1.19 -11.52 -1.75
CA ASP A 51 2.38 -10.71 -1.53
C ASP A 51 3.48 -11.07 -2.52
N VAL A 52 4.14 -10.05 -3.08
CA VAL A 52 5.26 -10.19 -4.01
C VAL A 52 6.43 -9.37 -3.48
N LEU A 53 7.55 -10.03 -3.23
CA LEU A 53 8.76 -9.39 -2.73
C LEU A 53 9.33 -8.42 -3.79
N LEU A 54 9.64 -7.20 -3.38
CA LEU A 54 10.24 -6.17 -4.23
C LEU A 54 11.76 -6.13 -4.03
N ASP A 55 12.20 -5.84 -2.80
CA ASP A 55 13.61 -5.77 -2.45
C ASP A 55 13.88 -6.55 -1.16
N PRO A 56 14.56 -7.72 -1.23
CA PRO A 56 14.92 -8.49 -0.05
C PRO A 56 15.85 -7.73 0.91
N ALA A 57 16.71 -6.82 0.43
CA ALA A 57 17.64 -6.09 1.29
C ALA A 57 16.90 -5.06 2.17
N LYS A 58 15.83 -4.47 1.64
CA LYS A 58 14.97 -3.51 2.36
C LYS A 58 13.77 -4.16 3.04
N GLN A 59 13.51 -5.44 2.76
CA GLN A 59 12.29 -6.15 3.15
C GLN A 59 11.01 -5.46 2.63
N THR A 60 11.10 -4.76 1.49
CA THR A 60 9.93 -4.17 0.85
C THR A 60 9.25 -5.20 -0.05
N PHE A 61 7.93 -5.12 -0.10
CA PHE A 61 7.10 -5.98 -0.92
C PHE A 61 5.88 -5.19 -1.41
N LEU A 62 5.10 -5.79 -2.29
CA LEU A 62 3.78 -5.27 -2.61
C LEU A 62 2.73 -6.35 -2.37
N ARG A 63 1.53 -5.93 -1.97
CA ARG A 63 0.35 -6.78 -1.98
C ARG A 63 -0.45 -6.49 -3.24
N MET A 64 -0.55 -7.51 -4.09
CA MET A 64 -1.37 -7.49 -5.29
C MET A 64 -2.79 -7.92 -4.95
N PHE A 65 -3.77 -7.15 -5.42
CA PHE A 65 -5.19 -7.45 -5.31
C PHE A 65 -5.79 -7.65 -6.69
N LEU A 66 -6.58 -8.71 -6.83
CA LEU A 66 -7.30 -9.07 -8.05
C LEU A 66 -8.78 -9.25 -7.71
N PRO A 67 -9.73 -8.73 -8.52
CA PRO A 67 -11.14 -8.87 -8.20
C PRO A 67 -11.52 -10.34 -8.03
N ALA A 68 -12.27 -10.67 -6.97
CA ALA A 68 -12.63 -12.07 -6.70
C ALA A 68 -13.48 -12.69 -7.80
N THR A 69 -14.22 -11.87 -8.54
CA THR A 69 -15.08 -12.26 -9.66
C THR A 69 -14.37 -12.34 -11.00
N HIS A 70 -13.12 -11.87 -11.12
CA HIS A 70 -12.37 -11.90 -12.38
C HIS A 70 -11.68 -13.24 -12.55
N ALA A 71 -12.09 -13.99 -13.58
CA ALA A 71 -11.54 -15.30 -13.93
C ALA A 71 -10.53 -15.19 -15.06
N ALA A 72 -9.60 -16.16 -15.16
CA ALA A 72 -8.56 -16.18 -16.19
C ALA A 72 -9.11 -16.22 -17.63
N ASN A 73 -10.35 -16.67 -17.82
CA ASN A 73 -11.02 -16.74 -19.12
C ASN A 73 -11.88 -15.52 -19.44
N ASP A 74 -11.92 -14.50 -18.58
CA ASP A 74 -12.63 -13.27 -18.88
C ASP A 74 -11.94 -12.54 -20.03
N THR A 75 -12.72 -12.10 -21.02
CA THR A 75 -12.20 -11.55 -22.28
C THR A 75 -11.56 -10.17 -22.14
N GLY A 76 -11.58 -9.57 -20.94
CA GLY A 76 -11.03 -8.25 -20.66
C GLY A 76 -9.89 -8.29 -19.65
N LYS A 77 -8.70 -7.89 -20.10
CA LYS A 77 -7.59 -7.56 -19.19
C LYS A 77 -7.91 -6.29 -18.41
N LEU A 78 -7.42 -6.21 -17.18
CA LEU A 78 -7.71 -5.17 -16.20
C LEU A 78 -6.61 -4.09 -16.18
N PRO A 79 -6.94 -2.81 -15.97
CA PRO A 79 -5.93 -1.79 -15.71
C PRO A 79 -5.19 -2.09 -14.39
N VAL A 80 -3.98 -1.55 -14.25
CA VAL A 80 -3.16 -1.69 -13.05
C VAL A 80 -3.07 -0.36 -12.30
N VAL A 81 -3.35 -0.38 -11.01
CA VAL A 81 -3.26 0.77 -10.12
C VAL A 81 -2.19 0.51 -9.06
N ILE A 82 -1.17 1.35 -8.98
CA ILE A 82 -0.21 1.33 -7.86
C ILE A 82 -0.78 2.20 -6.73
N TYR A 83 -0.80 1.66 -5.52
CA TYR A 83 -1.36 2.28 -4.33
C TYR A 83 -0.28 2.42 -3.25
N PHE A 84 -0.22 3.60 -2.65
CA PHE A 84 0.62 3.89 -1.48
C PHE A 84 -0.28 4.19 -0.30
N HIS A 85 -0.10 3.45 0.80
CA HIS A 85 -0.85 3.69 2.02
C HIS A 85 -0.46 5.02 2.68
N GLY A 86 -1.36 5.57 3.48
CA GLY A 86 -1.11 6.78 4.27
C GLY A 86 -0.37 6.47 5.57
N GLY A 87 -0.40 7.42 6.51
CA GLY A 87 0.24 7.28 7.83
C GLY A 87 1.47 8.16 8.01
N GLY A 88 1.58 9.25 7.24
CA GLY A 88 2.63 10.26 7.42
C GLY A 88 4.05 9.73 7.27
N PHE A 89 4.24 8.67 6.48
CA PHE A 89 5.51 7.94 6.30
C PHE A 89 6.07 7.26 7.55
N ILE A 90 5.36 7.29 8.67
CA ILE A 90 5.82 6.76 9.96
C ILE A 90 4.97 5.60 10.47
N LEU A 91 3.77 5.40 9.91
CA LEU A 91 2.79 4.42 10.38
C LEU A 91 2.24 3.54 9.26
N PHE A 92 1.69 2.41 9.71
CA PHE A 92 0.91 1.45 8.93
C PHE A 92 1.70 0.59 7.95
N SER A 93 1.00 -0.36 7.34
CA SER A 93 1.51 -1.38 6.42
C SER A 93 0.39 -1.73 5.44
N VAL A 94 0.73 -2.30 4.28
CA VAL A 94 -0.22 -2.90 3.32
C VAL A 94 -1.09 -4.00 3.95
N THR A 95 -0.61 -4.59 5.04
CA THR A 95 -1.34 -5.61 5.79
C THR A 95 -2.33 -5.03 6.79
N SER A 96 -2.22 -3.74 7.14
CA SER A 96 -3.12 -3.08 8.09
C SER A 96 -4.56 -3.07 7.56
N LEU A 97 -5.50 -3.55 8.38
CA LEU A 97 -6.89 -3.83 8.01
C LEU A 97 -7.57 -2.70 7.20
N PRO A 98 -7.51 -1.41 7.60
CA PRO A 98 -8.17 -0.35 6.82
C PRO A 98 -7.59 -0.17 5.41
N PHE A 99 -6.28 -0.36 5.24
CA PHE A 99 -5.62 -0.24 3.94
C PHE A 99 -5.86 -1.48 3.09
N HIS A 100 -5.82 -2.66 3.68
CA HIS A 100 -6.19 -3.91 3.02
C HIS A 100 -7.62 -3.87 2.48
N GLU A 101 -8.60 -3.54 3.34
CA GLU A 101 -10.00 -3.45 2.93
C GLU A 101 -10.23 -2.36 1.89
N SER A 102 -9.54 -1.22 2.01
CA SER A 102 -9.63 -0.15 1.02
C SER A 102 -9.11 -0.60 -0.35
N CYS A 103 -7.97 -1.31 -0.40
CA CYS A 103 -7.44 -1.87 -1.64
C CYS A 103 -8.37 -2.93 -2.22
N ALA A 104 -8.93 -3.82 -1.39
CA ALA A 104 -9.87 -4.85 -1.84
C ALA A 104 -11.16 -4.24 -2.41
N ARG A 105 -11.72 -3.21 -1.77
CA ARG A 105 -12.88 -2.47 -2.29
C ARG A 105 -12.53 -1.71 -3.57
N LEU A 106 -11.39 -1.03 -3.62
CA LEU A 106 -10.92 -0.28 -4.80
C LEU A 106 -10.76 -1.20 -6.02
N THR A 107 -10.16 -2.37 -5.81
CA THR A 107 -10.01 -3.44 -6.80
C THR A 107 -11.35 -3.84 -7.40
N ALA A 108 -12.34 -4.14 -6.54
CA ALA A 108 -13.68 -4.54 -6.98
C ALA A 108 -14.46 -3.40 -7.66
N GLN A 109 -14.35 -2.16 -7.17
CA GLN A 109 -15.08 -1.01 -7.70
C GLN A 109 -14.53 -0.53 -9.04
N LEU A 110 -13.21 -0.51 -9.22
CA LEU A 110 -12.57 -0.07 -10.46
C LEU A 110 -12.49 -1.17 -11.51
N GLY A 111 -12.65 -2.45 -11.11
CA GLY A 111 -12.32 -3.59 -11.97
C GLY A 111 -10.86 -3.52 -12.39
N ALA A 112 -9.96 -3.31 -11.43
CA ALA A 112 -8.53 -3.07 -11.66
C ALA A 112 -7.70 -4.01 -10.79
N ILE A 113 -6.47 -4.31 -11.20
CA ILE A 113 -5.47 -4.91 -10.32
C ILE A 113 -4.87 -3.78 -9.48
N VAL A 114 -4.89 -3.90 -8.16
CA VAL A 114 -4.28 -2.92 -7.25
C VAL A 114 -2.99 -3.49 -6.67
N LEU A 115 -1.89 -2.75 -6.79
CA LEU A 115 -0.58 -3.06 -6.22
C LEU A 115 -0.32 -2.12 -5.04
N SER A 116 -0.59 -2.58 -3.83
CA SER A 116 -0.34 -1.83 -2.60
C SER A 116 1.13 -2.00 -2.18
N VAL A 117 1.90 -0.93 -2.11
CA VAL A 117 3.35 -0.98 -1.87
C VAL A 117 3.66 -0.85 -0.38
N GLU A 118 4.40 -1.82 0.16
CA GLU A 118 5.02 -1.74 1.50
C GLU A 118 6.37 -1.02 1.35
N TYR A 119 6.39 0.26 1.70
CA TYR A 119 7.57 1.11 1.61
C TYR A 119 8.23 1.29 2.99
N CYS A 120 9.51 1.64 3.01
CA CYS A 120 10.23 1.84 4.27
C CYS A 120 9.68 3.05 5.05
N LEU A 121 9.48 2.87 6.36
CA LEU A 121 8.99 3.93 7.25
C LEU A 121 10.12 4.74 7.87
N ALA A 122 9.81 6.01 8.14
CA ALA A 122 10.60 6.88 8.98
C ALA A 122 10.26 6.66 10.47
N PRO A 123 11.16 7.02 11.39
CA PRO A 123 12.48 7.64 11.19
C PRO A 123 13.60 6.67 10.81
N GLU A 124 13.34 5.35 10.84
CA GLU A 124 14.34 4.32 10.52
C GLU A 124 14.89 4.51 9.10
N HIS A 125 14.02 4.88 8.16
CA HIS A 125 14.35 5.24 6.79
C HIS A 125 13.69 6.58 6.44
N ARG A 126 14.40 7.67 6.68
CA ARG A 126 13.90 9.02 6.37
C ARG A 126 13.71 9.21 4.86
N LEU A 127 12.84 10.14 4.50
CA LEU A 127 12.73 10.59 3.11
C LEU A 127 14.12 11.00 2.59
N PRO A 128 14.48 10.64 1.34
CA PRO A 128 13.61 10.16 0.27
C PRO A 128 13.42 8.63 0.16
N ALA A 129 13.73 7.81 1.19
CA ALA A 129 13.67 6.35 1.09
C ALA A 129 12.35 5.79 0.52
N ALA A 130 11.20 6.19 1.08
CA ALA A 130 9.89 5.77 0.58
C ALA A 130 9.63 6.14 -0.90
N TYR A 131 10.21 7.24 -1.40
CA TYR A 131 10.11 7.60 -2.81
C TYR A 131 10.94 6.69 -3.70
N TYR A 132 12.11 6.26 -3.23
CA TYR A 132 12.89 5.26 -3.95
C TYR A 132 12.17 3.92 -4.01
N ASP A 133 11.51 3.50 -2.92
CA ASP A 133 10.72 2.27 -2.92
C ASP A 133 9.51 2.38 -3.88
N ALA A 134 8.91 3.56 -4.00
CA ALA A 134 7.87 3.83 -5.00
C ALA A 134 8.40 3.73 -6.44
N VAL A 135 9.61 4.24 -6.68
CA VAL A 135 10.29 4.10 -7.99
C VAL A 135 10.64 2.64 -8.25
N ASP A 136 11.07 1.88 -7.25
CA ASP A 136 11.36 0.45 -7.36
C ASP A 136 10.09 -0.33 -7.74
N ALA A 137 8.95 -0.04 -7.12
CA ALA A 137 7.67 -0.65 -7.48
C ALA A 137 7.24 -0.32 -8.92
N LEU A 138 7.44 0.92 -9.37
CA LEU A 138 7.17 1.34 -10.76
C LEU A 138 8.09 0.63 -11.76
N ASN A 139 9.37 0.55 -11.45
CA ASN A 139 10.36 -0.15 -12.26
C ASN A 139 10.03 -1.64 -12.35
N TRP A 140 9.68 -2.26 -11.21
CA TRP A 140 9.24 -3.64 -11.16
C TRP A 140 8.05 -3.87 -12.10
N LEU A 141 6.99 -3.05 -12.02
CA LEU A 141 5.82 -3.18 -12.89
C LEU A 141 6.18 -3.01 -14.37
N ARG A 142 7.04 -2.05 -14.71
CA ARG A 142 7.54 -1.86 -16.08
C ARG A 142 8.28 -3.09 -16.59
N ASP A 143 9.08 -3.72 -15.73
CA ASP A 143 9.87 -4.88 -16.10
C ASP A 143 8.96 -6.11 -16.27
N GLN A 144 7.90 -6.26 -15.45
CA GLN A 144 6.84 -7.25 -15.68
C GLN A 144 6.22 -7.10 -17.08
N ALA A 145 5.89 -5.87 -17.48
CA ALA A 145 5.31 -5.59 -18.80
C ALA A 145 6.22 -5.96 -19.98
N ARG A 146 7.54 -5.99 -19.77
CA ARG A 146 8.56 -6.27 -20.80
C ARG A 146 9.03 -7.72 -20.84
N SER A 147 8.82 -8.47 -19.77
CA SER A 147 9.46 -9.79 -19.56
C SER A 147 8.82 -10.95 -20.33
N GLY A 148 7.68 -10.72 -21.00
CA GLY A 148 6.95 -11.77 -21.72
C GLY A 148 6.40 -12.86 -20.80
N ALA A 149 5.86 -13.94 -21.38
CA ALA A 149 5.13 -14.97 -20.62
C ALA A 149 5.95 -15.69 -19.54
N SER A 150 7.24 -15.94 -19.79
CA SER A 150 8.09 -16.74 -18.90
C SER A 150 8.76 -15.94 -17.79
N GLY A 151 8.76 -14.60 -17.88
CA GLY A 151 9.37 -13.72 -16.87
C GLY A 151 8.38 -12.81 -16.17
N CYS A 152 7.14 -12.73 -16.66
CA CYS A 152 6.06 -11.99 -16.02
C CYS A 152 5.40 -12.83 -14.92
N ASP A 153 5.08 -12.17 -13.83
CA ASP A 153 4.24 -12.68 -12.76
C ASP A 153 2.88 -13.16 -13.32
N ALA A 154 2.43 -14.35 -12.88
CA ALA A 154 1.32 -15.06 -13.52
C ALA A 154 0.00 -14.27 -13.50
N TRP A 155 -0.36 -13.62 -12.38
CA TRP A 155 -1.58 -12.81 -12.33
C TRP A 155 -1.49 -11.62 -13.29
N LEU A 156 -0.32 -10.96 -13.37
CA LEU A 156 -0.17 -9.84 -14.30
C LEU A 156 -0.18 -10.31 -15.76
N TRP A 157 0.47 -11.44 -16.05
CA TRP A 157 0.48 -12.00 -17.40
C TRP A 157 -0.94 -12.32 -17.89
N GLU A 158 -1.72 -13.01 -17.05
CA GLU A 158 -3.06 -13.47 -17.36
C GLU A 158 -4.07 -12.31 -17.35
N HIS A 159 -4.02 -11.43 -16.34
CA HIS A 159 -5.09 -10.48 -16.07
C HIS A 159 -4.76 -9.02 -16.38
N ALA A 160 -3.49 -8.59 -16.50
CA ALA A 160 -3.14 -7.17 -16.58
C ALA A 160 -3.07 -6.60 -18.01
N ASP A 161 -3.68 -5.43 -18.19
CA ASP A 161 -3.50 -4.55 -19.33
C ASP A 161 -2.49 -3.45 -18.99
N PHE A 162 -1.23 -3.70 -19.33
CA PHE A 162 -0.13 -2.76 -19.06
C PHE A 162 -0.21 -1.46 -19.87
N SER A 163 -1.13 -1.33 -20.83
CA SER A 163 -1.39 -0.05 -21.51
C SER A 163 -2.21 0.93 -20.66
N ARG A 164 -2.85 0.43 -19.59
CA ARG A 164 -3.69 1.21 -18.67
C ARG A 164 -3.15 1.13 -17.24
N CYS A 165 -2.12 1.92 -16.96
CA CYS A 165 -1.52 2.02 -15.64
C CYS A 165 -1.79 3.40 -15.01
N ALA A 166 -2.13 3.43 -13.72
CA ALA A 166 -2.27 4.65 -12.93
C ALA A 166 -1.62 4.50 -11.56
N SER A 167 -1.27 5.61 -10.92
CA SER A 167 -0.80 5.64 -9.54
C SER A 167 -1.76 6.46 -8.67
N SER A 168 -2.09 5.95 -7.48
CA SER A 168 -2.88 6.63 -6.47
C SER A 168 -2.04 6.89 -5.23
N VAL A 169 -2.03 8.13 -4.77
CA VAL A 169 -1.38 8.54 -3.52
C VAL A 169 -2.45 9.06 -2.57
N PHE A 170 -2.61 8.44 -1.40
CA PHE A 170 -3.38 9.01 -0.31
C PHE A 170 -2.39 9.50 0.74
N SER A 171 -2.19 10.82 0.80
CA SER A 171 -1.36 11.50 1.82
C SER A 171 -2.16 11.70 3.10
#